data_AF-A0A918E7E4-F1
#
_entry.id   AF-A0A918E7E4-F1
#
_cell.length_a   1.000
_cell.length_b   1.000
_cell.length_c   1.000
_cell.angle_alpha   90.00
_cell.angle_beta   90.00
_cell.angle_gamma   90.00
#
_symmetry.space_group_name_H-M   'P 1'
#
loop_
_entity.id
_entity.type
_entity.pdbx_description
1 polymer ?
#
loop_
_entity_poly.entity_id
_entity_poly.type
_entity_poly.pdbx_seq_one_letter_code
_entity_poly.pdbx_strand_id
1 'polypeptide(L)'
;MKAAPEAQKRLLDLAELDSKLSRLAHRRRTLPELAEIDEQSKRYARLVTQAIEAETEASDLARDQIKAEGDVDTVRTRADRDQKRLDSGAVASPRDLAGLQSEIASLQRRQGDLEEVVLEIMERREAADAQVRAFGTQRDELAAVLSTSEARRDAAFAEIDKEAAELRTNRTAATEDIPADLLKLYEKLKEQYTVGAAMLHGGRCQGCKVALSIAEMNRIKAAPHDEVLRCDECRRILVRTPESGI
;
A
#
# COMPACT_ATOMS: atom_id res chain seq x y z
N MET A 1 -36.18 15.67 30.20
CA MET A 1 -37.14 14.97 29.31
C MET A 1 -37.56 13.67 29.97
N LYS A 2 -38.69 13.09 29.57
CA LYS A 2 -39.22 11.86 30.15
C LYS A 2 -39.33 10.75 29.10
N ALA A 3 -39.02 9.52 29.46
CA ALA A 3 -39.20 8.32 28.66
C ALA A 3 -39.43 7.11 29.57
N ALA A 4 -40.27 6.17 29.14
CA ALA A 4 -40.54 4.95 29.91
C ALA A 4 -39.24 4.20 30.27
N PRO A 5 -39.12 3.61 31.47
CA PRO A 5 -37.91 2.88 31.89
C PRO A 5 -37.48 1.79 30.90
N GLU A 6 -38.45 1.07 30.31
CA GLU A 6 -38.16 0.06 29.29
C GLU A 6 -37.54 0.66 28.02
N ALA A 7 -38.03 1.81 27.55
CA ALA A 7 -37.42 2.52 26.43
C ALA A 7 -36.00 3.04 26.74
N GLN A 8 -35.73 3.42 28.01
CA GLN A 8 -34.37 3.78 28.44
C GLN A 8 -33.44 2.55 28.43
N LYS A 9 -33.91 1.39 28.87
CA LYS A 9 -33.14 0.12 28.82
C LYS A 9 -32.80 -0.28 27.38
N ARG A 10 -33.72 -0.12 26.43
CA ARG A 10 -33.46 -0.37 24.99
C ARG A 10 -32.30 0.45 24.42
N LEU A 11 -31.98 1.61 25.00
CA LEU A 11 -30.79 2.36 24.59
C LEU A 11 -29.47 1.65 24.92
N LEU A 12 -29.45 0.73 25.89
CA LEU A 12 -28.28 -0.09 26.19
C LEU A 12 -28.04 -1.13 25.09
N ASP A 13 -29.12 -1.78 24.62
CA ASP A 13 -29.05 -2.70 23.47
C ASP A 13 -28.52 -1.96 22.23
N LEU A 14 -29.04 -0.75 21.98
CA LEU A 14 -28.60 0.10 20.88
C LEU A 14 -27.13 0.54 21.04
N ALA A 15 -26.71 0.91 22.25
CA ALA A 15 -25.33 1.28 22.56
C ALA A 15 -24.36 0.11 22.38
N GLU A 16 -24.77 -1.12 22.68
CA GLU A 16 -23.96 -2.30 22.44
C GLU A 16 -23.75 -2.56 20.94
N LEU A 17 -24.81 -2.46 20.14
CA LEU A 17 -24.74 -2.59 18.67
C LEU A 17 -23.84 -1.51 18.06
N ASP A 18 -23.99 -0.25 18.49
CA ASP A 18 -23.14 0.86 18.03
C ASP A 18 -21.67 0.69 18.45
N SER A 19 -21.41 0.15 19.65
CA SER A 19 -20.05 -0.18 20.08
C SER A 19 -19.42 -1.29 19.23
N LYS A 20 -20.19 -2.33 18.88
CA LYS A 20 -19.75 -3.39 17.94
C LYS A 20 -19.44 -2.80 16.56
N LEU A 21 -20.33 -1.98 16.01
CA LEU A 21 -20.12 -1.30 14.72
C LEU A 21 -18.88 -0.40 14.73
N SER A 22 -18.63 0.33 15.81
CA SER A 22 -17.44 1.17 15.95
C SER A 22 -16.15 0.34 15.99
N ARG A 23 -16.16 -0.80 16.71
CA ARG A 23 -15.04 -1.74 16.73
C ARG A 23 -14.74 -2.32 15.36
N LEU A 24 -15.76 -2.71 14.60
CA LEU A 24 -15.59 -3.18 13.21
C LEU A 24 -15.04 -2.09 12.30
N ALA A 25 -15.57 -0.86 12.40
CA ALA A 25 -15.08 0.27 11.63
C ALA A 25 -13.62 0.62 11.98
N HIS A 26 -13.22 0.46 13.25
CA HIS A 26 -11.82 0.62 13.65
C HIS A 26 -10.96 -0.50 13.07
N ARG A 27 -11.34 -1.78 13.29
CA ARG A 27 -10.64 -2.95 12.74
C ARG A 27 -10.41 -2.85 11.24
N ARG A 28 -11.42 -2.41 10.49
CA ARG A 28 -11.33 -2.20 9.03
C ARG A 28 -10.27 -1.15 8.65
N ARG A 29 -10.14 -0.08 9.45
CA ARG A 29 -9.16 1.00 9.20
C ARG A 29 -7.75 0.65 9.65
N THR A 30 -7.60 -0.31 10.55
CA THR A 30 -6.32 -0.71 11.16
C THR A 30 -5.94 -2.14 10.80
N LEU A 31 -6.43 -2.67 9.68
CA LEU A 31 -6.02 -3.99 9.21
C LEU A 31 -4.51 -4.00 8.96
N PRO A 32 -3.77 -5.00 9.48
CA PRO A 32 -2.33 -5.09 9.27
C PRO A 32 -1.96 -5.22 7.79
N GLU A 33 -2.84 -5.84 6.99
CA GLU A 33 -2.66 -5.99 5.54
C GLU A 33 -2.53 -4.62 4.84
N LEU A 34 -3.14 -3.55 5.37
CA LEU A 34 -3.02 -2.21 4.78
C LEU A 34 -1.59 -1.66 4.88
N ALA A 35 -0.94 -1.88 6.02
CA ALA A 35 0.45 -1.46 6.23
C ALA A 35 1.42 -2.32 5.40
N GLU A 36 1.16 -3.63 5.32
CA GLU A 36 1.91 -4.55 4.47
C GLU A 36 1.82 -4.13 2.99
N ILE A 37 0.61 -3.88 2.48
CA ILE A 37 0.39 -3.46 1.09
C ILE A 37 1.06 -2.12 0.80
N ASP A 38 0.97 -1.13 1.70
CA ASP A 38 1.65 0.16 1.53
C ASP A 38 3.17 0.01 1.44
N GLU A 39 3.77 -0.78 2.33
CA GLU A 39 5.22 -1.02 2.32
C GLU A 39 5.66 -1.75 1.04
N GLN A 40 4.97 -2.82 0.67
CA GLN A 40 5.30 -3.59 -0.53
C GLN A 40 5.06 -2.76 -1.81
N SER A 41 4.03 -1.91 -1.85
CA SER A 41 3.77 -1.04 -3.01
C SER A 41 4.90 -0.04 -3.22
N LYS A 42 5.44 0.52 -2.13
CA LYS A 42 6.62 1.41 -2.19
C LYS A 42 7.87 0.68 -2.66
N ARG A 43 8.08 -0.56 -2.21
CA ARG A 43 9.19 -1.41 -2.69
C ARG A 43 9.03 -1.74 -4.18
N TYR A 44 7.81 -2.07 -4.62
CA TYR A 44 7.49 -2.36 -6.00
C TYR A 44 7.75 -1.16 -6.91
N ALA A 45 7.29 0.04 -6.53
CA ALA A 45 7.55 1.26 -7.28
C ALA A 45 9.05 1.52 -7.47
N ARG A 46 9.87 1.30 -6.43
CA ARG A 46 11.33 1.41 -6.53
C ARG A 46 11.93 0.40 -7.51
N LEU A 47 11.52 -0.87 -7.43
CA LEU A 47 11.99 -1.91 -8.35
C LEU A 47 11.59 -1.62 -9.80
N VAL A 48 10.40 -1.07 -10.04
CA VAL A 48 9.97 -0.64 -11.38
C VAL A 48 10.90 0.45 -11.91
N THR A 49 11.24 1.46 -11.11
CA THR A 49 12.21 2.49 -11.52
C THR A 49 13.59 1.90 -11.82
N GLN A 50 14.10 1.01 -10.97
CA GLN A 50 15.40 0.34 -11.18
C GLN A 50 15.41 -0.53 -12.44
N ALA A 51 14.31 -1.23 -12.72
CA ALA A 51 14.17 -2.02 -13.94
C ALA A 51 14.21 -1.14 -15.19
N ILE A 52 13.50 0.01 -15.18
CA ILE A 52 13.51 0.97 -16.29
C ILE A 52 14.90 1.56 -16.52
N GLU A 53 15.62 1.88 -15.44
CA GLU A 53 17.01 2.38 -15.51
C GLU A 53 17.94 1.34 -16.16
N ALA A 54 17.87 0.08 -15.71
CA ALA A 54 18.66 -1.02 -16.28
C ALA A 54 18.30 -1.31 -17.74
N GLU A 55 17.00 -1.27 -18.10
CA GLU A 55 16.54 -1.45 -19.48
C GLU A 55 17.05 -0.32 -20.39
N THR A 56 17.11 0.90 -19.88
CA THR A 56 17.65 2.06 -20.60
C THR A 56 19.14 1.89 -20.85
N GLU A 57 19.92 1.51 -19.82
CA GLU A 57 21.35 1.24 -19.95
C GLU A 57 21.64 0.11 -20.95
N ALA A 58 20.91 -1.01 -20.85
CA ALA A 58 21.06 -2.13 -21.79
C ALA A 58 20.75 -1.72 -23.25
N SER A 59 19.73 -0.88 -23.45
CA SER A 59 19.38 -0.34 -24.77
C SER A 59 20.46 0.60 -25.32
N ASP A 60 21.03 1.45 -24.47
CA ASP A 60 22.14 2.34 -24.84
C ASP A 60 23.37 1.53 -25.26
N LEU A 61 23.76 0.54 -24.45
CA LEU A 61 24.88 -0.35 -24.74
C LEU A 61 24.65 -1.19 -26.00
N ALA A 62 23.42 -1.62 -26.28
CA ALA A 62 23.10 -2.30 -27.53
C ALA A 62 23.32 -1.41 -28.76
N ARG A 63 22.99 -0.11 -28.67
CA ARG A 63 23.28 0.85 -29.75
C ARG A 63 24.78 1.11 -29.91
N ASP A 64 25.48 1.25 -28.79
CA ASP A 64 26.94 1.44 -28.80
C ASP A 64 27.66 0.22 -29.39
N GLN A 65 27.19 -1.00 -29.09
CA GLN A 65 27.72 -2.23 -29.66
C GLN A 65 27.58 -2.23 -31.19
N ILE A 66 26.37 -1.96 -31.71
CA ILE A 66 26.12 -1.93 -33.17
C ILE A 66 27.04 -0.91 -33.86
N LYS A 67 27.25 0.26 -33.23
CA LYS A 67 28.13 1.29 -33.77
C LYS A 67 29.58 0.84 -33.78
N ALA A 68 30.08 0.29 -32.68
CA ALA A 68 31.47 -0.17 -32.57
C ALA A 68 31.77 -1.32 -33.54
N GLU A 69 30.83 -2.27 -33.70
CA GLU A 69 30.92 -3.34 -34.70
C GLU A 69 30.96 -2.77 -36.14
N GLY A 70 30.18 -1.73 -36.43
CA GLY A 70 30.23 -1.04 -37.73
C GLY A 70 31.55 -0.32 -38.00
N ASP A 71 32.18 0.25 -36.97
CA ASP A 71 33.50 0.87 -37.08
C ASP A 71 34.58 -0.19 -37.38
N VAL A 72 34.51 -1.37 -36.72
CA VAL A 72 35.36 -2.53 -37.03
C VAL A 72 35.19 -2.98 -38.48
N ASP A 73 33.95 -3.16 -38.95
CA ASP A 73 33.66 -3.61 -40.32
C ASP A 73 34.18 -2.62 -41.38
N THR A 74 34.10 -1.33 -41.10
CA THR A 74 34.64 -0.27 -41.98
C THR A 74 36.17 -0.41 -42.13
N VAL A 75 36.89 -0.59 -41.02
CA VAL A 75 38.35 -0.75 -41.03
C VAL A 75 38.75 -2.07 -41.69
N ARG A 76 38.06 -3.16 -41.35
CA ARG A 76 38.27 -4.49 -41.92
C ARG A 76 38.06 -4.49 -43.44
N THR A 77 36.95 -3.93 -43.92
CA THR A 77 36.66 -3.83 -45.36
C THR A 77 37.75 -3.05 -46.11
N ARG A 78 38.30 -1.98 -45.50
CA ARG A 78 39.42 -1.24 -46.07
C ARG A 78 40.70 -2.07 -46.09
N ALA A 79 41.05 -2.72 -44.99
CA ALA A 79 42.21 -3.59 -44.88
C ALA A 79 42.16 -4.73 -45.92
N ASP A 80 41.01 -5.39 -46.06
CA ASP A 80 40.80 -6.47 -47.04
C ASP A 80 40.96 -5.99 -48.49
N ARG A 81 40.48 -4.78 -48.80
CA ARG A 81 40.65 -4.19 -50.13
C ARG A 81 42.12 -3.89 -50.43
N ASP A 82 42.82 -3.30 -49.46
CA ASP A 82 44.22 -2.92 -49.63
C ASP A 82 45.12 -4.16 -49.69
N GLN A 83 44.82 -5.20 -48.91
CA GLN A 83 45.46 -6.51 -48.99
C GLN A 83 45.26 -7.17 -50.37
N LYS A 84 44.03 -7.21 -50.89
CA LYS A 84 43.77 -7.73 -52.25
C LYS A 84 44.54 -6.96 -53.32
N ARG A 85 44.68 -5.64 -53.18
CA ARG A 85 45.47 -4.82 -54.10
C ARG A 85 46.95 -5.16 -54.03
N LEU A 86 47.49 -5.39 -52.82
CA LEU A 86 48.87 -5.84 -52.62
C LEU A 86 49.11 -7.19 -53.30
N ASP A 87 48.22 -8.17 -53.04
CA ASP A 87 48.33 -9.55 -53.52
C ASP A 87 48.18 -9.66 -55.05
N SER A 88 47.42 -8.74 -55.66
CA SER A 88 47.23 -8.71 -57.11
C SER A 88 48.48 -8.34 -57.91
N GLY A 89 49.52 -7.80 -57.25
CA GLY A 89 50.72 -7.29 -57.92
C GLY A 89 50.49 -6.04 -58.77
N ALA A 90 49.33 -5.39 -58.67
CA ALA A 90 48.98 -4.19 -59.44
C ALA A 90 49.83 -2.95 -59.09
N VAL A 91 50.61 -2.99 -57.99
CA VAL A 91 51.49 -1.89 -57.56
C VAL A 91 52.92 -2.21 -57.96
N ALA A 92 53.42 -1.55 -59.00
CA ALA A 92 54.74 -1.84 -59.58
C ALA A 92 55.91 -1.10 -58.91
N SER A 93 55.64 0.03 -58.23
CA SER A 93 56.67 0.86 -57.59
C SER A 93 57.05 0.28 -56.21
N PRO A 94 58.34 0.01 -55.93
CA PRO A 94 58.79 -0.46 -54.62
C PRO A 94 58.41 0.47 -53.46
N ARG A 95 58.37 1.78 -53.73
CA ARG A 95 57.97 2.79 -52.73
C ARG A 95 56.47 2.69 -52.40
N ASP A 96 55.64 2.48 -53.41
CA ASP A 96 54.19 2.40 -53.23
C ASP A 96 53.79 1.08 -52.56
N LEU A 97 54.53 -0.01 -52.82
CA LEU A 97 54.39 -1.28 -52.12
C LEU A 97 54.68 -1.13 -50.61
N ALA A 98 55.80 -0.49 -50.25
CA ALA A 98 56.14 -0.25 -48.85
C ALA A 98 55.12 0.66 -48.14
N GLY A 99 54.58 1.65 -48.86
CA GLY A 99 53.48 2.49 -48.38
C GLY A 99 52.22 1.69 -48.09
N LEU A 100 51.78 0.85 -49.04
CA LEU A 100 50.59 0.01 -48.91
C LEU A 100 50.73 -1.01 -47.76
N GLN A 101 51.89 -1.63 -47.62
CA GLN A 101 52.18 -2.55 -46.50
C GLN A 101 52.09 -1.83 -45.14
N SER A 102 52.61 -0.61 -45.05
CA SER A 102 52.54 0.20 -43.82
C SER A 102 51.11 0.61 -43.50
N GLU A 103 50.30 0.96 -44.52
CA GLU A 103 48.88 1.27 -44.36
C GLU A 103 48.08 0.06 -43.85
N ILE A 104 48.28 -1.12 -44.45
CA ILE A 104 47.67 -2.38 -44.00
C ILE A 104 48.03 -2.67 -42.54
N ALA A 105 49.31 -2.57 -42.17
CA ALA A 105 49.75 -2.80 -40.79
C ALA A 105 49.16 -1.77 -39.81
N SER A 106 48.89 -0.54 -40.26
CA SER A 106 48.19 0.46 -39.45
C SER A 106 46.71 0.14 -39.30
N LEU A 107 46.04 -0.32 -40.36
CA LEU A 107 44.63 -0.72 -40.32
C LEU A 107 44.40 -1.94 -39.44
N GLN A 108 45.29 -2.94 -39.51
CA GLN A 108 45.23 -4.14 -38.66
C GLN A 108 45.37 -3.79 -37.17
N ARG A 109 46.32 -2.90 -36.82
CA ARG A 109 46.43 -2.40 -35.43
C ARG A 109 45.15 -1.68 -34.99
N ARG A 110 44.63 -0.80 -35.84
CA ARG A 110 43.39 -0.08 -35.54
C ARG A 110 42.17 -1.01 -35.43
N GLN A 111 42.11 -2.06 -36.24
CA GLN A 111 41.08 -3.09 -36.13
C GLN A 111 41.14 -3.76 -34.76
N GLY A 112 42.33 -4.21 -34.34
CA GLY A 112 42.51 -4.81 -33.01
C GLY A 112 42.09 -3.87 -31.87
N ASP A 113 42.49 -2.60 -31.93
CA ASP A 113 42.08 -1.59 -30.94
C ASP A 113 40.55 -1.43 -30.88
N LEU A 114 39.85 -1.50 -32.02
CA LEU A 114 38.39 -1.40 -32.08
C LEU A 114 37.70 -2.70 -31.62
N GLU A 115 38.28 -3.87 -31.90
CA GLU A 115 37.78 -5.16 -31.43
C GLU A 115 37.84 -5.27 -29.90
N GLU A 116 38.90 -4.75 -29.26
CA GLU A 116 38.99 -4.61 -27.79
C GLU A 116 37.84 -3.74 -27.25
N VAL A 117 37.54 -2.61 -27.90
CA VAL A 117 36.40 -1.74 -27.52
C VAL A 117 35.05 -2.46 -27.68
N VAL A 118 34.87 -3.24 -28.76
CA VAL A 118 33.66 -4.04 -28.95
C VAL A 118 33.50 -5.04 -27.81
N LEU A 119 34.56 -5.76 -27.44
CA LEU A 119 34.53 -6.72 -26.34
C LEU A 119 34.16 -6.05 -25.01
N GLU A 120 34.74 -4.89 -24.69
CA GLU A 120 34.39 -4.14 -23.48
C GLU A 120 32.89 -3.76 -23.45
N ILE A 121 32.35 -3.28 -24.58
CA ILE A 121 30.92 -2.93 -24.68
C ILE A 121 30.05 -4.19 -24.53
N MET A 122 30.46 -5.31 -25.13
CA MET A 122 29.74 -6.58 -25.01
C MET A 122 29.68 -7.07 -23.55
N GLU A 123 30.79 -7.02 -22.81
CA GLU A 123 30.84 -7.39 -21.39
C GLU A 123 29.93 -6.50 -20.54
N ARG A 124 29.98 -5.18 -20.77
CA ARG A 124 29.11 -4.22 -20.09
C ARG A 124 27.64 -4.48 -20.39
N ARG A 125 27.32 -4.77 -21.66
CA ARG A 125 25.95 -5.09 -22.08
C ARG A 125 25.45 -6.37 -21.42
N GLU A 126 26.27 -7.42 -21.37
CA GLU A 126 25.90 -8.67 -20.71
C GLU A 126 25.58 -8.45 -19.23
N ALA A 127 26.36 -7.60 -18.54
CA ALA A 127 26.09 -7.21 -17.17
C ALA A 127 24.76 -6.44 -17.02
N ALA A 128 24.49 -5.47 -17.91
CA ALA A 128 23.24 -4.73 -17.91
C ALA A 128 22.02 -5.64 -18.19
N ASP A 129 22.13 -6.54 -19.17
CA ASP A 129 21.09 -7.53 -19.49
C ASP A 129 20.82 -8.47 -18.30
N ALA A 130 21.86 -8.84 -17.54
CA ALA A 130 21.71 -9.62 -16.31
C ALA A 130 20.98 -8.83 -15.21
N GLN A 131 21.25 -7.53 -15.06
CA GLN A 131 20.53 -6.66 -14.12
C GLN A 131 19.05 -6.50 -14.50
N VAL A 132 18.75 -6.31 -15.80
CA VAL A 132 17.36 -6.27 -16.30
C VAL A 132 16.60 -7.53 -15.91
N ARG A 133 17.20 -8.71 -16.14
CA ARG A 133 16.59 -9.98 -15.74
C ARG A 133 16.37 -10.07 -14.23
N ALA A 134 17.37 -9.69 -13.43
CA ALA A 134 17.29 -9.76 -11.98
C ALA A 134 16.20 -8.84 -11.41
N PHE A 135 16.14 -7.57 -11.84
CA PHE A 135 15.09 -6.64 -11.41
C PHE A 135 13.71 -7.06 -11.92
N GLY A 136 13.62 -7.61 -13.14
CA GLY A 136 12.39 -8.18 -13.67
C GLY A 136 11.84 -9.30 -12.79
N THR A 137 12.69 -10.28 -12.41
CA THR A 137 12.29 -11.36 -11.50
C THR A 137 11.85 -10.84 -10.14
N GLN A 138 12.63 -9.94 -9.52
CA GLN A 138 12.29 -9.36 -8.21
C GLN A 138 10.97 -8.58 -8.25
N ARG A 139 10.73 -7.82 -9.33
CA ARG A 139 9.48 -7.10 -9.55
C ARG A 139 8.29 -8.06 -9.63
N ASP A 140 8.42 -9.14 -10.39
CA ASP A 140 7.32 -10.08 -10.63
C ASP A 140 7.00 -10.91 -9.37
N GLU A 141 8.02 -11.33 -8.61
CA GLU A 141 7.85 -11.94 -7.30
C GLU A 141 7.11 -11.01 -6.33
N LEU A 142 7.52 -9.75 -6.28
CA LEU A 142 6.89 -8.76 -5.41
C LEU A 142 5.46 -8.42 -5.84
N ALA A 143 5.16 -8.42 -7.13
CA ALA A 143 3.81 -8.28 -7.65
C ALA A 143 2.90 -9.41 -7.15
N ALA A 144 3.39 -10.66 -7.14
CA ALA A 144 2.64 -11.80 -6.64
C ALA A 144 2.37 -11.70 -5.12
N VAL A 145 3.36 -11.23 -4.34
CA VAL A 145 3.20 -10.97 -2.91
C VAL A 145 2.17 -9.86 -2.63
N LEU A 146 2.21 -8.78 -3.42
CA LEU A 146 1.22 -7.71 -3.36
C LEU A 146 -0.19 -8.25 -3.63
N SER A 147 -0.37 -8.96 -4.74
CA SER A 147 -1.67 -9.55 -5.11
C SER A 147 -2.23 -10.47 -4.01
N THR A 148 -1.36 -11.28 -3.40
CA THR A 148 -1.76 -12.16 -2.28
C THR A 148 -2.18 -11.38 -1.05
N SER A 149 -1.50 -10.27 -0.74
CA SER A 149 -1.81 -9.41 0.41
C SER A 149 -3.10 -8.63 0.19
N GLU A 150 -3.33 -8.15 -1.04
CA GLU A 150 -4.58 -7.51 -1.45
C GLU A 150 -5.76 -8.47 -1.34
N ALA A 151 -5.60 -9.72 -1.79
CA ALA A 151 -6.64 -10.73 -1.65
C ALA A 151 -6.99 -11.01 -0.16
N ARG A 152 -5.98 -11.05 0.74
CA ARG A 152 -6.21 -11.19 2.19
C ARG A 152 -6.96 -9.98 2.77
N ARG A 153 -6.56 -8.76 2.41
CA ARG A 153 -7.27 -7.52 2.79
C ARG A 153 -8.72 -7.57 2.34
N ASP A 154 -8.97 -7.94 1.08
CA ASP A 154 -10.31 -7.92 0.49
C ASP A 154 -11.21 -8.98 1.13
N ALA A 155 -10.68 -10.17 1.43
CA ALA A 155 -11.39 -11.18 2.21
C ALA A 155 -11.73 -10.67 3.63
N ALA A 156 -10.78 -10.04 4.32
CA ALA A 156 -11.01 -9.46 5.64
C ALA A 156 -12.05 -8.32 5.60
N PHE A 157 -12.04 -7.48 4.56
CA PHE A 157 -13.05 -6.45 4.34
C PHE A 157 -14.43 -7.06 4.10
N ALA A 158 -14.53 -8.10 3.27
CA ALA A 158 -15.80 -8.78 3.01
C ALA A 158 -16.44 -9.34 4.30
N GLU A 159 -15.65 -9.99 5.15
CA GLU A 159 -16.12 -10.49 6.44
C GLU A 159 -16.58 -9.36 7.38
N ILE A 160 -15.79 -8.29 7.50
CA ILE A 160 -16.15 -7.13 8.33
C ILE A 160 -17.42 -6.45 7.81
N ASP A 161 -17.53 -6.27 6.49
CA ASP A 161 -18.64 -5.57 5.87
C ASP A 161 -19.94 -6.39 5.99
N LYS A 162 -19.85 -7.73 5.92
CA LYS A 162 -20.96 -8.66 6.21
C LYS A 162 -21.43 -8.54 7.65
N GLU A 163 -20.53 -8.64 8.63
CA GLU A 163 -20.87 -8.51 10.05
C GLU A 163 -21.47 -7.13 10.37
N ALA A 164 -20.90 -6.07 9.77
CA ALA A 164 -21.42 -4.72 9.91
C ALA A 164 -22.82 -4.55 9.30
N ALA A 165 -23.12 -5.22 8.19
CA ALA A 165 -24.45 -5.20 7.58
C ALA A 165 -25.50 -5.85 8.49
N GLU A 166 -25.18 -7.03 9.04
CA GLU A 166 -26.05 -7.73 10.01
C GLU A 166 -26.32 -6.86 11.25
N LEU A 167 -25.28 -6.24 11.82
CA LEU A 167 -25.43 -5.35 12.97
C LEU A 167 -26.22 -4.09 12.65
N ARG A 168 -26.11 -3.52 11.44
CA ARG A 168 -26.93 -2.38 11.02
C ARG A 168 -28.41 -2.76 10.90
N THR A 169 -28.72 -3.95 10.39
CA THR A 169 -30.11 -4.45 10.35
C THR A 169 -30.67 -4.61 11.75
N ASN A 170 -29.92 -5.26 12.65
CA ASN A 170 -30.32 -5.41 14.04
C ASN A 170 -30.50 -4.06 14.75
N ARG A 171 -29.64 -3.09 14.43
CA ARG A 171 -29.73 -1.72 14.92
C ARG A 171 -31.02 -1.04 14.48
N THR A 172 -31.37 -1.12 13.19
CA THR A 172 -32.61 -0.53 12.67
C THR A 172 -33.82 -1.12 13.38
N ALA A 173 -33.90 -2.45 13.51
CA ALA A 173 -34.99 -3.10 14.25
C ALA A 173 -35.06 -2.64 15.72
N ALA A 174 -33.90 -2.52 16.40
CA ALA A 174 -33.84 -2.06 17.79
C ALA A 174 -34.31 -0.60 17.98
N THR A 175 -34.33 0.21 16.92
CA THR A 175 -34.80 1.61 17.00
C THR A 175 -36.32 1.76 16.91
N GLU A 176 -37.06 0.75 16.42
CA GLU A 176 -38.51 0.83 16.20
C GLU A 176 -39.29 1.02 17.51
N ASP A 177 -38.83 0.40 18.59
CA ASP A 177 -39.45 0.46 19.93
C ASP A 177 -39.01 1.68 20.76
N ILE A 178 -38.17 2.57 20.21
CA ILE A 178 -37.59 3.71 20.94
C ILE A 178 -38.33 4.99 20.56
N PRO A 179 -38.89 5.75 21.54
CA PRO A 179 -39.54 7.02 21.26
C PRO A 179 -38.63 8.00 20.49
N ALA A 180 -39.17 8.64 19.46
CA ALA A 180 -38.40 9.46 18.52
C ALA A 180 -37.54 10.55 19.20
N ASP A 181 -38.07 11.22 20.24
CA ASP A 181 -37.32 12.25 20.97
C ASP A 181 -36.13 11.66 21.75
N LEU A 182 -36.30 10.47 22.33
CA LEU A 182 -35.24 9.77 23.05
C LEU A 182 -34.15 9.29 22.09
N LEU A 183 -34.55 8.71 20.97
CA LEU A 183 -33.63 8.30 19.90
C LEU A 183 -32.86 9.50 19.36
N LYS A 184 -33.53 10.63 19.11
CA LYS A 184 -32.88 11.87 18.64
C LYS A 184 -31.82 12.38 19.62
N LEU A 185 -32.08 12.33 20.93
CA LEU A 185 -31.06 12.66 21.92
C LEU A 185 -29.88 11.67 21.88
N TYR A 186 -30.18 10.38 21.80
CA TYR A 186 -29.17 9.33 21.73
C TYR A 186 -28.25 9.51 20.51
N GLU A 187 -28.80 9.69 19.30
CA GLU A 187 -28.01 9.85 18.07
C GLU A 187 -27.09 11.07 18.13
N LYS A 188 -27.60 12.21 18.65
CA LYS A 188 -26.79 13.41 18.86
C LYS A 188 -25.60 13.17 19.80
N LEU A 189 -25.79 12.36 20.84
CA LEU A 189 -24.71 12.02 21.78
C LEU A 189 -23.76 10.98 21.19
N LYS A 190 -24.27 10.04 20.39
CA LYS A 190 -23.47 9.04 19.68
C LYS A 190 -22.48 9.70 18.72
N GLU A 191 -22.90 10.72 17.97
CA GLU A 191 -22.01 11.50 17.09
C GLU A 191 -20.81 12.09 17.84
N GLN A 192 -21.02 12.52 19.09
CA GLN A 192 -19.98 13.14 19.92
C GLN A 192 -19.10 12.12 20.65
N TYR A 193 -19.67 11.00 21.10
CA TYR A 193 -19.02 10.09 22.04
C TYR A 193 -19.01 8.61 21.60
N THR A 194 -19.22 8.34 20.31
CA THR A 194 -19.32 6.99 19.68
C THR A 194 -20.54 6.16 20.10
N VAL A 195 -20.99 6.28 21.35
CA VAL A 195 -22.22 5.67 21.90
C VAL A 195 -22.96 6.71 22.74
N GLY A 196 -24.28 6.77 22.61
CA GLY A 196 -25.11 7.82 23.22
C GLY A 196 -25.61 7.53 24.63
N ALA A 197 -25.54 6.26 25.08
CA ALA A 197 -26.03 5.81 26.38
C ALA A 197 -25.00 4.93 27.11
N ALA A 198 -25.11 4.88 28.43
CA ALA A 198 -24.27 4.08 29.30
C ALA A 198 -25.06 3.53 30.48
N MET A 199 -24.73 2.31 30.88
CA MET A 199 -25.30 1.66 32.06
C MET A 199 -24.74 2.31 33.34
N LEU A 200 -25.61 2.59 34.31
CA LEU A 200 -25.19 2.83 35.68
C LEU A 200 -25.07 1.49 36.40
N HIS A 201 -23.87 1.17 36.89
CA HIS A 201 -23.61 -0.08 37.59
C HIS A 201 -22.80 0.20 38.85
N GLY A 202 -23.34 -0.14 40.02
CA GLY A 202 -22.69 0.07 41.32
C GLY A 202 -22.24 1.51 41.57
N GLY A 203 -23.06 2.50 41.19
CA GLY A 203 -22.69 3.92 41.29
C GLY A 203 -21.58 4.39 40.35
N ARG A 204 -21.25 3.62 39.31
CA ARG A 204 -20.26 3.97 38.27
C ARG A 204 -20.92 4.05 36.90
N CYS A 205 -20.58 5.08 36.13
CA CYS A 205 -20.99 5.19 34.74
C CYS A 205 -20.15 4.24 33.88
N GLN A 206 -20.76 3.27 33.22
CA GLN A 206 -20.04 2.32 32.36
C GLN A 206 -19.55 2.91 31.03
N GLY A 207 -19.90 4.17 30.72
CA GLY A 207 -19.43 4.87 29.53
C GLY A 207 -18.07 5.56 29.71
N CYS A 208 -17.89 6.32 30.80
CA CYS A 208 -16.61 6.95 31.13
C CYS A 208 -15.80 6.20 32.20
N LYS A 209 -16.38 5.15 32.80
CA LYS A 209 -15.79 4.35 33.89
C LYS A 209 -15.51 5.14 35.18
N VAL A 210 -16.03 6.37 35.30
CA VAL A 210 -15.90 7.22 36.50
C VAL A 210 -17.00 6.88 37.51
N ALA A 211 -16.61 6.81 38.79
CA ALA A 211 -17.55 6.65 39.90
C ALA A 211 -18.25 7.98 40.17
N LEU A 212 -19.58 7.93 40.34
CA LEU A 212 -20.37 9.11 40.61
C LEU A 212 -20.18 9.55 42.07
N SER A 213 -20.19 10.86 42.29
CA SER A 213 -20.19 11.43 43.64
C SER A 213 -21.47 11.05 44.40
N ILE A 214 -21.40 11.13 45.73
CA ILE A 214 -22.55 10.87 46.60
C ILE A 214 -23.71 11.83 46.27
N ALA A 215 -23.41 13.09 45.95
CA ALA A 215 -24.41 14.08 45.59
C ALA A 215 -25.14 13.71 44.28
N GLU A 216 -24.41 13.27 43.25
CA GLU A 216 -25.01 12.79 42.01
C GLU A 216 -25.84 11.52 42.24
N MET A 217 -25.33 10.58 43.02
CA MET A 217 -26.04 9.34 43.34
C MET A 217 -27.36 9.60 44.08
N ASN A 218 -27.38 10.53 45.03
CA ASN A 218 -28.60 10.94 45.73
C ASN A 218 -29.60 11.62 44.78
N ARG A 219 -29.11 12.46 43.86
CA ARG A 219 -29.94 13.11 42.83
C ARG A 219 -30.58 12.07 41.91
N ILE A 220 -29.82 11.09 41.45
CA ILE A 220 -30.28 10.00 40.58
C ILE A 220 -31.31 9.10 41.28
N LYS A 221 -31.10 8.82 42.58
CA LYS A 221 -32.05 8.07 43.44
C LYS A 221 -33.39 8.79 43.59
N ALA A 222 -33.35 10.11 43.79
CA ALA A 222 -34.56 10.92 43.99
C ALA A 222 -35.33 11.20 42.69
N ALA A 223 -34.68 11.08 41.52
CA ALA A 223 -35.29 11.33 40.23
C ALA A 223 -36.35 10.28 39.88
N PRO A 224 -37.54 10.66 39.36
CA PRO A 224 -38.56 9.73 38.85
C PRO A 224 -37.99 8.73 37.85
N HIS A 225 -38.46 7.48 37.84
CA HIS A 225 -37.93 6.42 36.95
C HIS A 225 -38.06 6.73 35.45
N ASP A 226 -39.05 7.55 35.07
CA ASP A 226 -39.25 8.01 33.70
C ASP A 226 -38.35 9.19 33.32
N GLU A 227 -37.63 9.80 34.27
CA GLU A 227 -36.68 10.87 33.97
C GLU A 227 -35.43 10.33 33.27
N VAL A 228 -35.08 10.94 32.14
CA VAL A 228 -33.87 10.61 31.37
C VAL A 228 -32.71 11.42 31.93
N LEU A 229 -31.80 10.72 32.61
CA LEU A 229 -30.65 11.30 33.28
C LEU A 229 -29.41 11.29 32.37
N ARG A 230 -28.47 12.19 32.64
CA ARG A 230 -27.17 12.23 31.94
C ARG A 230 -26.04 12.19 32.96
N CYS A 231 -24.93 11.58 32.56
CA CYS A 231 -23.70 11.63 33.35
C CYS A 231 -23.13 13.06 33.31
N ASP A 232 -22.77 13.64 34.45
CA ASP A 232 -22.22 15.01 34.50
C ASP A 232 -20.84 15.08 33.83
N GLU A 233 -20.06 13.99 33.90
CA GLU A 233 -18.73 13.87 33.30
C GLU A 233 -18.75 13.69 31.77
N CYS A 234 -19.45 12.67 31.27
CA CYS A 234 -19.38 12.30 29.84
C CYS A 234 -20.66 12.58 29.04
N ARG A 235 -21.68 13.16 29.68
CA ARG A 235 -22.94 13.63 29.06
C ARG A 235 -23.81 12.57 28.38
N ARG A 236 -23.37 11.31 28.30
CA ARG A 236 -24.18 10.18 27.82
C ARG A 236 -25.43 10.00 28.67
N ILE A 237 -26.48 9.47 28.06
CA ILE A 237 -27.70 9.07 28.77
C ILE A 237 -27.31 7.98 29.77
N LEU A 238 -27.63 8.20 31.04
CA LEU A 238 -27.31 7.28 32.12
C LEU A 238 -28.54 6.41 32.41
N VAL A 239 -28.47 5.15 32.03
CA VAL A 239 -29.59 4.21 32.15
C VAL A 239 -29.51 3.48 33.48
N ARG A 240 -30.60 3.56 34.25
CA ARG A 240 -30.75 2.87 35.53
C ARG A 240 -31.19 1.42 35.30
N THR A 241 -30.54 0.49 35.98
CA THR A 241 -30.82 -0.95 35.96
C THR A 241 -30.83 -1.49 37.40
N PRO A 242 -31.30 -2.73 37.64
CA PRO A 242 -31.23 -3.34 38.98
C PRO A 242 -29.80 -3.38 39.56
N GLU A 243 -28.79 -3.33 38.70
CA GLU A 243 -27.38 -3.35 39.09
C GLU A 243 -26.81 -1.95 39.41
N SER A 244 -27.61 -0.90 39.31
CA SER A 244 -27.17 0.48 39.57
C SER A 244 -26.81 0.72 41.04
N GLY A 245 -27.23 -0.14 41.96
CA GLY A 245 -27.03 0.01 43.41
C GLY A 245 -27.97 1.05 44.03
N ILE A 246 -29.11 1.27 43.40
CA ILE A 246 -30.12 2.28 43.75
C ILE A 246 -31.53 1.73 43.65
#